data_AF-A0AAD8YCD2-F1
#
_entry.id   AF-A0AAD8YCD2-F1
#
_cell.length_a   1.000
_cell.length_b   1.000
_cell.length_c   1.000
_cell.angle_alpha   90.00
_cell.angle_beta   90.00
_cell.angle_gamma   90.00
#
_symmetry.space_group_name_H-M   'P 1'
#
loop_
_entity.id
_entity.type
_entity.pdbx_description
1 polymer ?
#
loop_
_entity_poly.entity_id
_entity_poly.type
_entity_poly.pdbx_seq_one_letter_code
_entity_poly.pdbx_strand_id
1 'polypeptide(L)'
;MKLHLLPTILTAVFGSASAAKDSQYDPIQNFPALVEWFTSHGGQIDPRITLGYEPSTNPKVRIRGMIATAHIEPETVLIHTPASLMISDFDRNHCEVIQRVVEELELGEESKWDIYFKFDGSSLVSASGLDDGEEEEQGHGQRHTRTPTQWKTEDQPGSRAILELQGLPPTGDTHRHINWYTSACNDSEELTSIQLKAFVMFLTRAADRGMVPMYDLMNHHNGLINTRLQSWWGESTVDVFNTYGFVEDYPQLWRWSDVDMIVKAEDPNHAFGRYVGPDENSGVDAEGRGFEPNSHHYEILVISPTLAALHPTKALVHILGNGRRTIDEWKVEINNHHATLRKSHVNAMHDSALAVLSELPTTIKEDENTILPNERRLFEKVKKKGRVDQSKADTIQAIEYRLAFKKALKLAVDVARSGQFYLDSDEL
;
A
#
# COMPACT_ATOMS: atom_id res chain seq x y z
N MET A 1 -17.62 76.89 37.37
CA MET A 1 -16.85 76.85 36.12
C MET A 1 -16.35 75.42 35.94
N LYS A 2 -17.00 74.62 35.08
CA LYS A 2 -16.61 73.24 34.74
C LYS A 2 -15.89 73.29 33.40
N LEU A 3 -14.60 72.94 33.38
CA LEU A 3 -13.83 72.75 32.14
C LEU A 3 -14.12 71.35 31.59
N HIS A 4 -14.57 71.29 30.33
CA HIS A 4 -14.65 70.06 29.55
C HIS A 4 -13.29 69.78 28.89
N LEU A 5 -12.75 68.59 29.13
CA LEU A 5 -11.62 68.01 28.40
C LEU A 5 -12.16 67.34 27.12
N LEU A 6 -11.57 67.69 25.98
CA LEU A 6 -11.78 67.04 24.67
C LEU A 6 -10.97 65.75 24.59
N PRO A 7 -11.43 64.71 23.86
CA PRO A 7 -10.66 63.50 23.63
C PRO A 7 -9.71 63.66 22.44
N THR A 8 -8.46 63.26 22.64
CA THR A 8 -7.41 63.17 21.63
C THR A 8 -7.71 62.00 20.68
N ILE A 9 -7.81 62.29 19.39
CA ILE A 9 -7.91 61.28 18.32
C ILE A 9 -6.51 60.70 18.09
N LEU A 10 -6.35 59.41 18.38
CA LEU A 10 -5.13 58.64 18.12
C LEU A 10 -5.25 58.01 16.72
N THR A 11 -4.47 58.50 15.77
CA THR A 11 -4.37 57.92 14.42
C THR A 11 -3.50 56.67 14.48
N ALA A 12 -4.10 55.48 14.33
CA ALA A 12 -3.37 54.23 14.24
C ALA A 12 -2.64 54.12 12.90
N VAL A 13 -1.32 53.97 12.97
CA VAL A 13 -0.45 53.67 11.84
C VAL A 13 -0.70 52.22 11.42
N PHE A 14 -1.12 52.01 10.17
CA PHE A 14 -1.20 50.70 9.55
C PHE A 14 0.21 50.11 9.45
N GLY A 15 0.52 49.16 10.35
CA GLY A 15 1.71 48.33 10.27
C GLY A 15 1.61 47.40 9.05
N SER A 16 2.73 47.27 8.33
CA SER A 16 2.88 46.44 7.15
C SER A 16 2.38 45.02 7.37
N ALA A 17 1.63 44.49 6.41
CA ALA A 17 1.29 43.08 6.32
C ALA A 17 2.57 42.22 6.44
N SER A 18 2.73 41.59 7.60
CA SER A 18 3.66 40.48 7.80
C SER A 18 3.34 39.44 6.73
N ALA A 19 4.31 39.07 5.90
CA ALA A 19 4.24 37.89 5.06
C ALA A 19 3.68 36.75 5.94
N ALA A 20 2.44 36.33 5.65
CA ALA A 20 1.85 35.20 6.33
C ALA A 20 2.77 34.04 6.01
N LYS A 21 3.50 33.55 7.02
CA LYS A 21 4.17 32.26 6.91
C LYS A 21 3.06 31.30 6.52
N ASP A 22 3.14 30.74 5.32
CA ASP A 22 2.27 29.65 4.89
C ASP A 22 2.31 28.60 6.00
N SER A 23 1.28 28.60 6.83
CA SER A 23 1.19 27.67 7.94
C SER A 23 0.96 26.33 7.29
N GLN A 24 2.02 25.53 7.23
CA GLN A 24 2.03 24.18 6.69
C GLN A 24 0.71 23.49 7.00
N TYR A 25 -0.06 23.17 5.96
CA TYR A 25 -1.36 22.52 6.09
C TYR A 25 -1.15 21.19 6.84
N ASP A 26 -1.67 21.10 8.06
CA ASP A 26 -1.65 19.87 8.85
C ASP A 26 -2.99 19.17 8.67
N PRO A 27 -3.06 18.03 7.94
CA PRO A 27 -4.32 17.35 7.69
C PRO A 27 -5.03 16.91 8.97
N ILE A 28 -4.31 16.63 10.06
CA ILE A 28 -4.93 16.26 11.33
C ILE A 28 -5.67 17.45 11.95
N GLN A 29 -5.06 18.63 11.93
CA GLN A 29 -5.70 19.85 12.46
C GLN A 29 -6.87 20.31 11.60
N ASN A 30 -6.81 20.04 10.29
CA ASN A 30 -7.86 20.41 9.35
C ASN A 30 -8.97 19.35 9.19
N PHE A 31 -8.84 18.17 9.81
CA PHE A 31 -9.85 17.12 9.72
C PHE A 31 -11.28 17.56 10.10
N PRO A 32 -11.50 18.43 11.12
CA PRO A 32 -12.82 18.97 11.41
C PRO A 32 -13.47 19.70 10.22
N ALA A 33 -12.69 20.42 9.41
CA ALA A 33 -13.21 21.11 8.24
C ALA A 33 -13.64 20.13 7.14
N LEU A 34 -12.91 19.01 6.97
CA LEU A 34 -13.33 17.94 6.07
C LEU A 34 -14.62 17.28 6.54
N VAL A 35 -14.77 17.04 7.84
CA VAL A 35 -16.01 16.49 8.42
C VAL A 35 -17.19 17.44 8.21
N GLU A 36 -16.99 18.75 8.39
CA GLU A 36 -18.02 19.77 8.13
C GLU A 36 -18.43 19.80 6.65
N TRP A 37 -17.46 19.80 5.72
CA TRP A 37 -17.76 19.68 4.29
C TRP A 37 -18.49 18.39 3.97
N PHE A 38 -18.03 17.25 4.50
CA PHE A 38 -18.61 15.95 4.19
C PHE A 38 -20.07 15.86 4.68
N THR A 39 -20.33 16.33 5.89
CA THR A 39 -21.68 16.32 6.50
C THR A 39 -22.62 17.34 5.87
N SER A 40 -22.15 18.54 5.50
CA SER A 40 -22.97 19.53 4.78
C SER A 40 -23.43 19.06 3.40
N HIS A 41 -22.77 18.06 2.82
CA HIS A 41 -23.13 17.43 1.56
C HIS A 41 -23.84 16.08 1.71
N GLY A 42 -24.38 15.79 2.89
CA GLY A 42 -25.19 14.60 3.18
C GLY A 42 -24.39 13.36 3.57
N GLY A 43 -23.08 13.48 3.73
CA GLY A 43 -22.24 12.44 4.35
C GLY A 43 -22.55 12.30 5.84
N GLN A 44 -22.24 11.14 6.41
CA GLN A 44 -22.30 10.91 7.85
C GLN A 44 -21.03 10.20 8.30
N ILE A 45 -20.48 10.62 9.43
CA ILE A 45 -19.34 9.99 10.10
C ILE A 45 -19.64 9.84 11.57
N ASP A 46 -19.26 8.71 12.17
CA ASP A 46 -19.38 8.48 13.60
C ASP A 46 -18.52 9.51 14.36
N PRO A 47 -19.07 10.26 15.34
CA PRO A 47 -18.35 11.32 16.04
C PRO A 47 -17.17 10.81 16.88
N ARG A 48 -17.04 9.50 17.06
CA ARG A 48 -15.90 8.86 17.71
C ARG A 48 -14.75 8.61 16.75
N ILE A 49 -14.87 8.93 15.46
CA ILE A 49 -13.78 8.82 14.49
C ILE A 49 -13.07 10.17 14.34
N THR A 50 -11.74 10.13 14.36
CA THR A 50 -10.90 11.29 14.03
C THR A 50 -9.72 10.87 13.15
N LEU A 51 -9.03 11.82 12.55
CA LEU A 51 -7.72 11.58 11.93
C LEU A 51 -6.63 11.75 12.98
N GLY A 52 -5.72 10.79 13.06
CA GLY A 52 -4.61 10.83 14.02
C GLY A 52 -3.44 9.98 13.57
N TYR A 53 -2.54 9.68 14.50
CA TYR A 53 -1.47 8.72 14.30
C TYR A 53 -1.79 7.44 15.04
N GLU A 54 -1.65 6.30 14.37
CA GLU A 54 -1.82 4.99 14.99
C GLU A 54 -0.80 4.80 16.13
N PRO A 55 -1.21 4.27 17.29
CA PRO A 55 -0.28 3.90 18.35
C PRO A 55 0.66 2.79 17.88
N SER A 56 1.92 3.14 17.58
CA SER A 56 2.97 2.16 17.24
C SER A 56 3.83 1.84 18.46
N THR A 57 4.25 0.57 18.58
CA THR A 57 5.31 0.16 19.53
C THR A 57 6.64 0.85 19.25
N ASN A 58 6.84 1.33 18.02
CA ASN A 58 7.97 2.14 17.63
C ASN A 58 7.56 3.62 17.51
N PRO A 59 7.93 4.50 18.47
CA PRO A 59 7.50 5.90 18.47
C PRO A 59 8.04 6.73 17.28
N LYS A 60 8.96 6.17 16.49
CA LYS A 60 9.47 6.78 15.26
C LYS A 60 8.57 6.53 14.05
N VAL A 61 7.74 5.49 14.10
CA VAL A 61 6.78 5.16 13.06
C VAL A 61 5.48 5.87 13.40
N ARG A 62 5.06 6.77 12.52
CA ARG A 62 3.83 7.54 12.65
C ARG A 62 3.01 7.32 11.39
N ILE A 63 2.09 6.37 11.45
CA ILE A 63 1.17 6.10 10.36
C ILE A 63 -0.06 6.95 10.63
N ARG A 64 -0.32 7.90 9.72
CA ARG A 64 -1.54 8.71 9.78
C ARG A 64 -2.72 7.85 9.35
N GLY A 65 -3.85 7.94 10.02
CA GLY A 65 -5.06 7.24 9.62
C GLY A 65 -6.24 7.62 10.49
N MET A 66 -7.40 7.06 10.17
CA MET A 66 -8.58 7.17 11.03
C MET A 66 -8.42 6.35 12.30
N ILE A 67 -8.67 6.96 13.45
CA ILE A 67 -8.62 6.32 14.77
C ILE A 67 -9.93 6.56 15.53
N ALA A 68 -10.26 5.62 16.41
CA ALA A 68 -11.39 5.76 17.32
C ALA A 68 -10.96 6.53 18.59
N THR A 69 -11.73 7.54 18.98
CA THR A 69 -11.54 8.33 20.21
C THR A 69 -12.26 7.71 21.42
N ALA A 70 -13.15 6.74 21.16
CA ALA A 70 -13.86 5.97 22.16
C ALA A 70 -14.18 4.57 21.62
N HIS A 71 -14.66 3.67 22.48
CA HIS A 71 -15.12 2.34 22.05
C HIS A 71 -16.26 2.47 21.03
N ILE A 72 -16.21 1.62 20.00
CA ILE A 72 -17.24 1.50 18.98
C ILE A 72 -17.68 0.03 18.93
N GLU A 73 -18.98 -0.19 19.06
CA GLU A 73 -19.55 -1.55 19.04
C GLU A 73 -19.41 -2.16 17.64
N PRO A 74 -19.22 -3.48 17.53
CA PRO A 74 -19.32 -4.19 16.25
C PRO A 74 -20.62 -3.84 15.51
N GLU A 75 -20.59 -3.87 14.17
CA GLU A 75 -21.71 -3.53 13.29
C GLU A 75 -22.19 -2.06 13.34
N THR A 76 -21.49 -1.18 14.05
CA THR A 76 -21.76 0.27 13.98
C THR A 76 -21.40 0.80 12.58
N VAL A 77 -22.32 1.51 11.93
CA VAL A 77 -22.04 2.23 10.70
C VAL A 77 -21.13 3.42 11.01
N LEU A 78 -19.86 3.33 10.59
CA LEU A 78 -18.87 4.39 10.85
C LEU A 78 -18.97 5.56 9.89
N ILE A 79 -19.22 5.28 8.60
CA ILE A 79 -19.23 6.27 7.53
C ILE A 79 -20.37 5.90 6.56
N HIS A 80 -21.15 6.89 6.17
CA HIS A 80 -22.09 6.80 5.06
C HIS A 80 -21.76 7.90 4.05
N THR A 81 -21.32 7.50 2.85
CA THR A 81 -20.98 8.42 1.75
C THR A 81 -22.09 8.41 0.70
N PRO A 82 -22.83 9.51 0.49
CA PRO A 82 -23.81 9.59 -0.59
C PRO A 82 -23.10 9.55 -1.95
N ALA A 83 -23.77 8.98 -2.96
CA ALA A 83 -23.23 8.88 -4.31
C ALA A 83 -22.84 10.25 -4.92
N SER A 84 -23.50 11.33 -4.51
CA SER A 84 -23.21 12.71 -4.93
C SER A 84 -21.85 13.25 -4.45
N LEU A 85 -21.20 12.57 -3.50
CA LEU A 85 -19.84 12.89 -3.02
C LEU A 85 -18.77 11.98 -3.63
N MET A 86 -19.15 10.88 -4.28
CA MET A 86 -18.20 9.97 -4.90
C MET A 86 -17.71 10.53 -6.24
N ILE A 87 -16.41 10.40 -6.52
CA ILE A 87 -15.87 10.59 -7.87
C ILE A 87 -15.86 9.20 -8.49
N SER A 88 -16.92 8.92 -9.24
CA SER A 88 -17.23 7.58 -9.75
C SER A 88 -17.82 7.65 -11.14
N ASP A 89 -17.76 6.52 -11.82
CA ASP A 89 -18.46 6.24 -13.06
C ASP A 89 -19.35 4.99 -12.88
N PHE A 90 -20.55 5.02 -13.47
CA PHE A 90 -21.52 3.93 -13.38
C PHE A 90 -21.06 2.68 -14.12
N ASP A 91 -20.35 2.86 -15.23
CA ASP A 91 -19.82 1.78 -16.06
C ASP A 91 -18.49 1.23 -15.50
N ARG A 92 -18.00 1.83 -14.40
CA ARG A 92 -16.72 1.52 -13.75
C ARG A 92 -15.54 1.70 -14.70
N ASN A 93 -15.64 2.64 -15.63
CA ASN A 93 -14.53 3.00 -16.48
C ASN A 93 -13.49 3.78 -15.67
N HIS A 94 -12.38 3.11 -15.32
CA HIS A 94 -11.31 3.73 -14.54
C HIS A 94 -10.72 4.97 -15.22
N CYS A 95 -10.63 4.99 -16.56
CA CYS A 95 -10.11 6.15 -17.29
C CYS A 95 -10.99 7.39 -17.08
N GLU A 96 -12.32 7.22 -17.10
CA GLU A 96 -13.26 8.31 -16.86
C GLU A 96 -13.21 8.82 -15.42
N VAL A 97 -13.03 7.92 -14.45
CA VAL A 97 -12.86 8.34 -13.04
C VAL A 97 -11.57 9.15 -12.88
N ILE A 98 -10.45 8.69 -13.44
CA ILE A 98 -9.16 9.40 -13.36
C ILE A 98 -9.27 10.75 -14.06
N GLN A 99 -9.86 10.81 -15.26
CA GLN A 99 -10.06 12.04 -16.01
C GLN A 99 -10.92 13.04 -15.23
N ARG A 100 -11.97 12.57 -14.55
CA ARG A 100 -12.78 13.41 -13.67
C ARG A 100 -11.98 13.95 -12.47
N VAL A 101 -11.06 13.16 -11.91
CA VAL A 101 -10.14 13.66 -10.87
C VAL A 101 -9.21 14.74 -11.44
N VAL A 102 -8.72 14.60 -12.68
CA VAL A 102 -7.92 15.62 -13.36
C VAL A 102 -8.70 16.93 -13.47
N GLU A 103 -9.92 16.88 -14.02
CA GLU A 103 -10.78 18.06 -14.19
C GLU A 103 -11.05 18.77 -12.86
N GLU A 104 -11.35 18.02 -11.80
CA GLU A 104 -11.58 18.59 -10.48
C GLU A 104 -10.29 19.16 -9.85
N LEU A 105 -9.12 18.58 -10.11
CA LEU A 105 -7.85 19.15 -9.65
C LEU A 105 -7.51 20.46 -10.38
N GLU A 106 -7.85 20.58 -11.67
CA GLU A 106 -7.64 21.80 -12.48
C GLU A 106 -8.51 22.98 -12.00
N LEU A 107 -9.71 22.70 -11.47
CA LEU A 107 -10.58 23.72 -10.87
C LEU A 107 -9.98 24.32 -9.58
N GLY A 108 -9.02 23.65 -8.93
CA GLY A 108 -8.42 24.12 -7.68
C GLY A 108 -9.48 24.39 -6.61
N GLU A 109 -9.47 25.59 -6.02
CA GLU A 109 -10.41 25.99 -4.97
C GLU A 109 -11.88 26.07 -5.43
N GLU A 110 -12.13 26.13 -6.74
CA GLU A 110 -13.50 26.08 -7.30
C GLU A 110 -14.08 24.67 -7.32
N SER A 111 -13.24 23.63 -7.16
CA SER A 111 -13.70 22.25 -7.08
C SER A 111 -14.53 22.01 -5.82
N LYS A 112 -15.65 21.31 -5.98
CA LYS A 112 -16.43 20.79 -4.85
C LYS A 112 -15.58 19.87 -3.95
N TRP A 113 -14.55 19.22 -4.51
CA TRP A 113 -13.70 18.24 -3.83
C TRP A 113 -12.35 18.81 -3.37
N ASP A 114 -12.08 20.10 -3.55
CA ASP A 114 -10.81 20.75 -3.16
C ASP A 114 -10.40 20.41 -1.72
N ILE A 115 -11.34 20.58 -0.77
CA ILE A 115 -11.08 20.29 0.64
C ILE A 115 -10.73 18.82 0.88
N TYR A 116 -11.28 17.90 0.12
CA TYR A 116 -10.94 16.47 0.19
C TYR A 116 -9.58 16.20 -0.45
N PHE A 117 -9.26 16.81 -1.59
CA PHE A 117 -7.96 16.69 -2.23
C PHE A 117 -6.81 17.25 -1.39
N LYS A 118 -7.06 18.20 -0.47
CA LYS A 118 -6.05 18.65 0.52
C LYS A 118 -5.65 17.55 1.52
N PHE A 119 -6.43 16.49 1.67
CA PHE A 119 -6.07 15.31 2.47
C PHE A 119 -5.35 14.24 1.67
N ASP A 120 -5.19 14.48 0.37
CA ASP A 120 -4.33 13.65 -0.42
C ASP A 120 -2.86 13.88 -0.01
N GLY A 121 -2.34 12.90 0.71
CA GLY A 121 -0.93 12.80 1.04
C GLY A 121 -0.09 12.37 -0.14
N SER A 122 -0.56 12.51 -1.39
CA SER A 122 0.26 12.43 -2.59
C SER A 122 0.49 13.81 -3.22
N SER A 123 0.00 14.89 -2.58
CA SER A 123 0.23 16.27 -3.01
C SER A 123 1.73 16.56 -3.10
N LEU A 124 2.27 16.32 -4.29
CA LEU A 124 3.55 16.78 -4.77
C LEU A 124 3.63 18.26 -4.39
N VAL A 125 4.63 18.57 -3.56
CA VAL A 125 5.02 19.94 -3.22
C VAL A 125 4.86 20.80 -4.48
N SER A 126 4.01 21.81 -4.37
CA SER A 126 3.46 22.66 -5.43
C SER A 126 4.25 22.67 -6.74
N ALA A 127 3.52 22.48 -7.84
CA ALA A 127 3.92 22.79 -9.22
C ALA A 127 4.23 24.29 -9.47
N SER A 128 4.50 25.08 -8.42
CA SER A 128 4.99 26.45 -8.52
C SER A 128 6.51 26.43 -8.67
N GLY A 129 6.99 26.01 -9.84
CA GLY A 129 8.41 26.04 -10.14
C GLY A 129 8.85 25.15 -11.30
N LEU A 130 8.12 25.17 -12.42
CA LEU A 130 8.73 24.86 -13.73
C LEU A 130 9.65 26.02 -14.12
N ASP A 131 10.70 26.21 -13.33
CA ASP A 131 11.88 26.94 -13.76
C ASP A 131 13.05 25.99 -13.49
N ASP A 132 13.61 25.44 -14.56
CA ASP A 132 14.71 24.47 -14.57
C ASP A 132 16.05 25.11 -14.11
N GLY A 133 15.97 26.22 -13.37
CA GLY A 133 17.07 27.04 -12.90
C GLY A 133 17.10 27.10 -11.39
N GLU A 134 18.00 26.31 -10.81
CA GLU A 134 18.47 26.39 -9.42
C GLU A 134 17.43 26.04 -8.34
N GLU A 135 17.50 24.79 -7.89
CA GLU A 135 16.87 24.26 -6.67
C GLU A 135 17.14 25.18 -5.46
N GLU A 136 16.25 26.14 -5.21
CA GLU A 136 16.37 27.02 -4.04
C GLU A 136 16.04 26.23 -2.75
N GLU A 137 17.02 26.26 -1.84
CA GLU A 137 17.19 25.49 -0.60
C GLU A 137 16.14 25.72 0.52
N GLN A 138 14.90 26.11 0.22
CA GLN A 138 13.92 26.43 1.26
C GLN A 138 13.10 25.21 1.67
N GLY A 139 13.76 24.37 2.46
CA GLY A 139 13.27 23.08 2.94
C GLY A 139 12.13 23.16 3.93
N HIS A 140 10.90 22.95 3.46
CA HIS A 140 9.78 22.49 4.28
C HIS A 140 8.87 21.51 3.49
N GLY A 141 9.46 20.50 2.85
CA GLY A 141 8.72 19.43 2.16
C GLY A 141 8.22 18.35 3.11
N GLN A 142 6.89 18.26 3.27
CA GLN A 142 6.25 17.08 3.84
C GLN A 142 6.43 15.89 2.88
N ARG A 143 6.58 14.71 3.47
CA ARG A 143 7.23 13.53 2.90
C ARG A 143 6.20 12.63 2.24
N HIS A 144 6.35 12.37 0.96
CA HIS A 144 5.58 11.33 0.29
C HIS A 144 6.56 10.29 -0.23
N THR A 145 6.46 9.08 0.34
CA THR A 145 7.07 7.90 -0.27
C THR A 145 6.42 7.74 -1.63
N ARG A 146 7.24 7.76 -2.69
CA ARG A 146 6.77 7.47 -4.03
C ARG A 146 6.38 6.01 -4.11
N THR A 147 5.28 5.69 -4.78
CA THR A 147 4.99 4.30 -5.14
C THR A 147 6.04 3.83 -6.16
N PRO A 148 6.32 2.53 -6.28
CA PRO A 148 7.23 2.00 -7.29
C PRO A 148 6.92 2.47 -8.70
N THR A 149 5.64 2.69 -9.02
CA THR A 149 5.17 3.27 -10.29
C THR A 149 5.71 4.67 -10.60
N GLN A 150 6.12 5.43 -9.59
CA GLN A 150 6.71 6.76 -9.75
C GLN A 150 8.25 6.75 -9.67
N TRP A 151 8.87 5.58 -9.50
CA TRP A 151 10.33 5.49 -9.52
C TRP A 151 10.85 5.69 -10.95
N LYS A 152 12.07 6.21 -11.07
CA LYS A 152 12.72 6.41 -12.36
C LYS A 152 13.12 5.07 -12.96
N THR A 153 12.88 4.87 -14.26
CA THR A 153 13.27 3.66 -15.01
C THR A 153 14.78 3.45 -15.00
N GLU A 154 15.24 2.21 -15.19
CA GLU A 154 16.66 1.83 -15.02
C GLU A 154 17.65 2.74 -15.76
N ASP A 155 17.28 3.19 -16.96
CA ASP A 155 18.05 4.06 -17.85
C ASP A 155 18.10 5.53 -17.43
N GLN A 156 17.27 5.95 -16.47
CA GLN A 156 17.19 7.32 -16.01
C GLN A 156 18.08 7.59 -14.78
N PRO A 157 18.76 8.76 -14.71
CA PRO A 157 19.53 9.15 -13.53
C PRO A 157 18.69 9.17 -12.25
N GLY A 158 19.05 8.33 -11.27
CA GLY A 158 18.33 8.20 -9.99
C GLY A 158 17.45 6.96 -9.86
N SER A 159 17.53 6.02 -10.80
CA SER A 159 16.84 4.72 -10.86
C SER A 159 17.32 3.66 -9.86
N ARG A 160 18.15 4.04 -8.89
CA ARG A 160 18.80 3.12 -7.94
C ARG A 160 17.80 2.23 -7.20
N ALA A 161 16.59 2.72 -6.92
CA ALA A 161 15.56 1.94 -6.25
C ALA A 161 15.20 0.65 -7.00
N ILE A 162 15.06 0.69 -8.33
CA ILE A 162 14.74 -0.49 -9.16
C ILE A 162 15.90 -1.47 -9.14
N LEU A 163 17.14 -0.99 -9.29
CA LEU A 163 18.34 -1.82 -9.22
C LEU A 163 18.45 -2.55 -7.87
N GLU A 164 18.02 -1.89 -6.80
CA GLU A 164 18.04 -2.47 -5.45
C GLU A 164 16.93 -3.51 -5.24
N LEU A 165 15.98 -3.70 -6.16
CA LEU A 165 15.12 -4.89 -6.13
C LEU A 165 15.87 -6.17 -6.51
N GLN A 166 17.02 -6.07 -7.17
CA GLN A 166 17.88 -7.21 -7.55
C GLN A 166 17.15 -8.29 -8.37
N GLY A 167 16.21 -7.90 -9.23
CA GLY A 167 15.42 -8.84 -10.04
C GLY A 167 14.24 -9.48 -9.30
N LEU A 168 14.04 -9.20 -8.00
CA LEU A 168 12.85 -9.67 -7.29
C LEU A 168 11.60 -8.97 -7.85
N PRO A 169 10.43 -9.64 -7.91
CA PRO A 169 9.16 -8.98 -8.21
C PRO A 169 8.99 -7.75 -7.29
N PRO A 170 8.40 -6.63 -7.74
CA PRO A 170 7.82 -6.40 -9.06
C PRO A 170 8.86 -5.88 -10.08
N THR A 171 10.14 -6.31 -10.07
CA THR A 171 11.10 -5.89 -11.11
C THR A 171 10.56 -6.18 -12.51
N GLY A 172 10.61 -5.18 -13.39
CA GLY A 172 9.99 -5.22 -14.73
C GLY A 172 8.49 -4.87 -14.75
N ASP A 173 7.86 -4.81 -13.58
CA ASP A 173 6.43 -4.54 -13.39
C ASP A 173 6.16 -3.30 -12.52
N THR A 174 7.21 -2.61 -12.05
CA THR A 174 7.12 -1.38 -11.25
C THR A 174 6.27 -0.31 -11.94
N HIS A 175 6.37 -0.24 -13.27
CA HIS A 175 5.68 0.73 -14.12
C HIS A 175 4.39 0.19 -14.75
N ARG A 176 3.91 -1.00 -14.38
CA ARG A 176 2.71 -1.61 -14.98
C ARG A 176 1.52 -0.67 -14.99
N HIS A 177 1.26 -0.03 -13.85
CA HIS A 177 0.09 0.82 -13.68
C HIS A 177 0.20 2.09 -14.53
N ILE A 178 1.37 2.74 -14.59
CA ILE A 178 1.56 3.93 -15.43
C ILE A 178 1.52 3.56 -16.92
N ASN A 179 2.12 2.43 -17.31
CA ASN A 179 2.09 1.92 -18.69
C ASN A 179 0.67 1.57 -19.13
N TRP A 180 -0.13 0.97 -18.24
CA TRP A 180 -1.56 0.73 -18.49
C TRP A 180 -2.29 2.06 -18.69
N TYR A 181 -2.10 3.04 -17.80
CA TYR A 181 -2.79 4.32 -17.89
C TYR A 181 -2.41 5.09 -19.18
N THR A 182 -1.13 5.16 -19.53
CA THR A 182 -0.67 5.80 -20.77
C THR A 182 -1.05 5.04 -22.03
N SER A 183 -1.30 3.72 -21.97
CA SER A 183 -1.74 2.97 -23.16
C SER A 183 -3.26 2.93 -23.33
N ALA A 184 -4.01 2.94 -22.22
CA ALA A 184 -5.46 2.72 -22.23
C ALA A 184 -6.28 4.00 -22.06
N CYS A 185 -5.75 5.00 -21.34
CA CYS A 185 -6.53 6.18 -20.93
C CYS A 185 -6.01 7.51 -21.50
N ASN A 186 -4.74 7.58 -21.89
CA ASN A 186 -4.13 8.84 -22.30
C ASN A 186 -3.25 8.65 -23.54
N ASP A 187 -3.68 9.19 -24.68
CA ASP A 187 -2.94 9.10 -25.93
C ASP A 187 -1.63 9.94 -25.95
N SER A 188 -1.30 10.67 -24.85
CA SER A 188 -0.04 11.41 -24.76
C SER A 188 1.15 10.53 -24.34
N GLU A 189 2.32 10.83 -24.91
CA GLU A 189 3.57 10.11 -24.57
C GLU A 189 4.04 10.38 -23.13
N GLU A 190 3.72 11.56 -22.58
CA GLU A 190 4.08 11.95 -21.21
C GLU A 190 2.88 12.47 -20.42
N LEU A 191 2.79 12.12 -19.13
CA LEU A 191 1.75 12.60 -18.22
C LEU A 191 2.11 13.98 -17.68
N THR A 192 1.14 14.90 -17.66
CA THR A 192 1.28 16.15 -16.91
C THR A 192 1.38 15.88 -15.40
N SER A 193 1.87 16.86 -14.63
CA SER A 193 1.95 16.73 -13.17
C SER A 193 0.56 16.52 -12.53
N ILE A 194 -0.48 17.16 -13.06
CA ILE A 194 -1.87 16.98 -12.60
C ILE A 194 -2.39 15.59 -12.97
N GLN A 195 -2.13 15.11 -14.18
CA GLN A 195 -2.52 13.75 -14.59
C GLN A 195 -1.84 12.68 -13.75
N LEU A 196 -0.53 12.81 -13.50
CA LEU A 196 0.20 11.89 -12.63
C LEU A 196 -0.34 11.92 -11.20
N LYS A 197 -0.67 13.11 -10.66
CA LYS A 197 -1.30 13.24 -9.34
C LYS A 197 -2.67 12.56 -9.30
N ALA A 198 -3.56 12.86 -10.25
CA ALA A 198 -4.89 12.25 -10.33
C ALA A 198 -4.81 10.72 -10.42
N PHE A 199 -3.90 10.22 -11.26
CA PHE A 199 -3.66 8.79 -11.43
C PHE A 199 -3.15 8.13 -10.14
N VAL A 200 -2.16 8.73 -9.45
CA VAL A 200 -1.64 8.19 -8.20
C VAL A 200 -2.69 8.23 -7.08
N MET A 201 -3.50 9.29 -7.03
CA MET A 201 -4.65 9.37 -6.11
C MET A 201 -5.63 8.23 -6.38
N PHE A 202 -5.99 7.99 -7.63
CA PHE A 202 -6.87 6.89 -8.01
C PHE A 202 -6.24 5.54 -7.64
N LEU A 203 -5.00 5.29 -8.05
CA LEU A 203 -4.30 4.03 -7.83
C LEU A 203 -4.20 3.66 -6.34
N THR A 204 -3.97 4.64 -5.47
CA THR A 204 -3.70 4.39 -4.05
C THR A 204 -4.93 4.50 -3.15
N ARG A 205 -6.07 4.99 -3.66
CA ARG A 205 -7.23 5.32 -2.82
C ARG A 205 -8.58 4.88 -3.38
N ALA A 206 -8.68 4.63 -4.68
CA ALA A 206 -9.95 4.24 -5.28
C ALA A 206 -10.40 2.88 -4.72
N ALA A 207 -11.69 2.79 -4.47
CA ALA A 207 -12.39 1.52 -4.28
C ALA A 207 -12.94 1.03 -5.64
N ASP A 208 -13.57 -0.14 -5.67
CA ASP A 208 -14.28 -0.69 -6.85
C ASP A 208 -15.29 0.26 -7.51
N ARG A 209 -15.73 1.29 -6.79
CA ARG A 209 -16.71 2.29 -7.25
C ARG A 209 -16.07 3.66 -7.50
N GLY A 210 -14.76 3.77 -7.54
CA GLY A 210 -14.04 5.05 -7.68
C GLY A 210 -13.59 5.64 -6.35
N MET A 211 -13.38 6.96 -6.30
CA MET A 211 -12.92 7.66 -5.10
C MET A 211 -14.09 7.84 -4.13
N VAL A 212 -13.91 7.37 -2.89
CA VAL A 212 -14.92 7.46 -1.83
C VAL A 212 -14.38 8.33 -0.70
N PRO A 213 -14.67 9.66 -0.71
CA PRO A 213 -14.20 10.54 0.34
C PRO A 213 -14.57 10.04 1.72
N MET A 214 -13.72 10.36 2.69
CA MET A 214 -13.77 9.90 4.09
C MET A 214 -13.42 8.42 4.25
N TYR A 215 -14.02 7.53 3.47
CA TYR A 215 -13.73 6.08 3.55
C TYR A 215 -12.27 5.76 3.21
N ASP A 216 -11.73 6.36 2.15
CA ASP A 216 -10.37 6.12 1.67
C ASP A 216 -9.25 6.80 2.50
N LEU A 217 -9.61 7.43 3.62
CA LEU A 217 -8.66 7.90 4.64
C LEU A 217 -8.39 6.84 5.71
N MET A 218 -9.10 5.72 5.65
CA MET A 218 -8.78 4.54 6.45
C MET A 218 -7.54 3.85 5.90
N ASN A 219 -6.65 3.39 6.77
CA ASN A 219 -5.43 2.69 6.35
C ASN A 219 -5.71 1.26 5.94
N HIS A 220 -4.90 0.74 5.02
CA HIS A 220 -4.78 -0.70 4.81
C HIS A 220 -3.94 -1.33 5.92
N HIS A 221 -4.47 -2.34 6.62
CA HIS A 221 -3.82 -3.07 7.70
C HIS A 221 -4.35 -4.51 7.76
N ASN A 222 -3.59 -5.49 7.26
CA ASN A 222 -3.96 -6.90 7.31
C ASN A 222 -4.35 -7.36 8.73
N GLY A 223 -5.64 -7.45 9.03
CA GLY A 223 -6.18 -7.93 10.30
C GLY A 223 -6.49 -6.87 11.40
N LEU A 224 -6.16 -5.58 11.21
CA LEU A 224 -6.53 -4.52 12.18
C LEU A 224 -7.42 -3.38 11.61
N ILE A 225 -7.76 -3.35 10.31
CA ILE A 225 -8.65 -2.28 9.77
C ILE A 225 -10.12 -2.47 10.16
N ASN A 226 -10.79 -1.34 10.27
CA ASN A 226 -12.22 -1.15 10.47
C ASN A 226 -13.05 -1.12 9.16
N THR A 227 -12.48 -1.45 8.00
CA THR A 227 -13.18 -1.41 6.71
C THR A 227 -12.92 -2.66 5.88
N ARG A 228 -14.01 -3.20 5.34
CA ARG A 228 -14.05 -4.35 4.42
C ARG A 228 -14.57 -3.87 3.08
N LEU A 229 -13.78 -4.04 2.03
CA LEU A 229 -14.28 -4.13 0.68
C LEU A 229 -14.43 -5.63 0.38
N GLN A 230 -15.66 -6.08 0.10
CA GLN A 230 -15.99 -7.50 -0.04
C GLN A 230 -15.38 -8.16 -1.30
N SER A 231 -14.67 -7.39 -2.13
CA SER A 231 -14.23 -7.75 -3.47
C SER A 231 -12.73 -8.00 -3.63
N TRP A 232 -11.92 -7.83 -2.57
CA TRP A 232 -10.48 -8.06 -2.71
C TRP A 232 -10.17 -9.56 -2.77
N TRP A 233 -9.86 -10.01 -3.98
CA TRP A 233 -9.02 -11.18 -4.22
C TRP A 233 -7.71 -10.94 -3.46
N GLY A 234 -7.26 -11.89 -2.63
CA GLY A 234 -6.14 -11.69 -1.72
C GLY A 234 -4.90 -11.17 -2.42
N GLU A 235 -4.67 -9.86 -2.37
CA GLU A 235 -3.50 -9.22 -2.95
C GLU A 235 -2.25 -9.78 -2.29
N SER A 236 -1.19 -9.98 -3.07
CA SER A 236 0.08 -10.34 -2.49
C SER A 236 0.77 -9.09 -1.99
N THR A 237 1.71 -9.25 -1.06
CA THR A 237 2.60 -8.19 -0.61
C THR A 237 3.42 -7.60 -1.77
N VAL A 238 3.60 -8.34 -2.87
CA VAL A 238 4.17 -7.82 -4.12
C VAL A 238 3.24 -6.79 -4.76
N ASP A 239 1.94 -7.10 -4.84
CA ASP A 239 0.91 -6.22 -5.40
C ASP A 239 0.71 -4.98 -4.52
N VAL A 240 0.67 -5.18 -3.20
CA VAL A 240 0.57 -4.10 -2.21
C VAL A 240 1.78 -3.18 -2.30
N PHE A 241 2.99 -3.74 -2.40
CA PHE A 241 4.19 -2.93 -2.57
C PHE A 241 4.18 -2.15 -3.89
N ASN A 242 3.82 -2.80 -5.00
CA ASN A 242 3.81 -2.16 -6.31
C ASN A 242 2.79 -1.00 -6.37
N THR A 243 1.63 -1.20 -5.77
CA THR A 243 0.51 -0.24 -5.80
C THR A 243 0.69 0.88 -4.77
N TYR A 244 1.07 0.54 -3.53
CA TYR A 244 1.06 1.48 -2.41
C TYR A 244 2.46 1.84 -1.87
N GLY A 245 3.51 1.14 -2.31
CA GLY A 245 4.90 1.41 -1.92
C GLY A 245 5.26 1.02 -0.49
N PHE A 246 4.57 0.08 0.15
CA PHE A 246 4.99 -0.40 1.46
C PHE A 246 4.89 -1.92 1.57
N VAL A 247 5.65 -2.47 2.51
CA VAL A 247 5.47 -3.85 2.98
C VAL A 247 4.58 -3.77 4.20
N GLU A 248 3.43 -4.44 4.13
CA GLU A 248 2.48 -4.53 5.23
C GLU A 248 3.05 -5.28 6.44
N ASP A 249 2.54 -4.98 7.63
CA ASP A 249 2.78 -5.81 8.81
C ASP A 249 2.12 -7.19 8.64
N TYR A 250 2.50 -8.15 9.48
CA TYR A 250 1.91 -9.49 9.43
C TYR A 250 0.40 -9.47 9.66
N PRO A 251 -0.36 -10.36 8.99
CA PRO A 251 0.11 -11.36 8.04
C PRO A 251 0.48 -10.80 6.65
N GLN A 252 1.43 -11.44 5.97
CA GLN A 252 1.92 -11.07 4.63
C GLN A 252 1.75 -12.24 3.66
N LEU A 253 1.27 -12.01 2.44
CA LEU A 253 1.14 -13.04 1.41
C LEU A 253 2.16 -12.79 0.29
N TRP A 254 3.23 -13.57 0.23
CA TRP A 254 4.24 -13.41 -0.82
C TRP A 254 4.02 -14.39 -1.97
N ARG A 255 4.25 -13.92 -3.21
CA ARG A 255 4.12 -14.68 -4.46
C ARG A 255 5.41 -14.66 -5.26
N TRP A 256 5.76 -15.79 -5.88
CA TRP A 256 6.77 -15.84 -6.93
C TRP A 256 6.54 -17.01 -7.88
N SER A 257 7.24 -17.00 -9.01
CA SER A 257 7.28 -18.12 -9.94
C SER A 257 8.69 -18.24 -10.51
N ASP A 258 9.13 -19.47 -10.71
CA ASP A 258 10.30 -19.77 -11.51
C ASP A 258 9.89 -20.17 -12.94
N VAL A 259 10.87 -20.33 -13.81
CA VAL A 259 10.66 -20.72 -15.22
C VAL A 259 9.88 -22.04 -15.31
N ASP A 260 10.22 -23.00 -14.45
CA ASP A 260 9.57 -24.31 -14.44
C ASP A 260 8.09 -24.21 -14.08
N MET A 261 7.73 -23.38 -13.10
CA MET A 261 6.36 -23.12 -12.70
C MET A 261 5.57 -22.42 -13.81
N ILE A 262 6.16 -21.45 -14.49
CA ILE A 262 5.49 -20.75 -15.61
C ILE A 262 5.17 -21.76 -16.71
N VAL A 263 6.15 -22.58 -17.12
CA VAL A 263 5.95 -23.62 -18.13
C VAL A 263 4.92 -24.66 -17.68
N LYS A 264 4.95 -25.05 -16.40
CA LYS A 264 3.99 -26.00 -15.83
C LYS A 264 2.59 -25.44 -15.68
N ALA A 265 2.42 -24.14 -15.43
CA ALA A 265 1.10 -23.52 -15.34
C ALA A 265 0.33 -23.59 -16.67
N GLU A 266 1.04 -23.74 -17.79
CA GLU A 266 0.45 -23.96 -19.11
C GLU A 266 0.09 -25.44 -19.38
N ASP A 267 0.61 -26.39 -18.59
CA ASP A 267 0.28 -27.82 -18.72
C ASP A 267 -1.06 -28.12 -18.02
N PRO A 268 -2.12 -28.50 -18.77
CA PRO A 268 -3.41 -28.87 -18.17
C PRO A 268 -3.33 -30.09 -17.24
N ASN A 269 -2.26 -30.89 -17.31
CA ASN A 269 -2.01 -32.03 -16.42
C ASN A 269 -1.11 -31.69 -15.22
N HIS A 270 -0.72 -30.43 -15.07
CA HIS A 270 0.06 -30.00 -13.93
C HIS A 270 -0.64 -30.37 -12.63
N ALA A 271 0.14 -30.66 -11.59
CA ALA A 271 -0.42 -31.08 -10.32
C ALA A 271 -1.36 -30.03 -9.69
N PHE A 272 -1.25 -28.76 -10.07
CA PHE A 272 -2.29 -27.74 -9.81
C PHE A 272 -3.68 -28.13 -10.35
N GLY A 273 -3.75 -28.61 -11.59
CA GLY A 273 -4.98 -29.15 -12.20
C GLY A 273 -5.49 -30.43 -11.55
N ARG A 274 -4.68 -31.13 -10.73
CA ARG A 274 -5.17 -32.25 -9.91
C ARG A 274 -5.96 -31.78 -8.68
N TYR A 275 -5.70 -30.57 -8.20
CA TYR A 275 -6.42 -29.96 -7.08
C TYR A 275 -7.61 -29.13 -7.56
N VAL A 276 -7.46 -28.48 -8.70
CA VAL A 276 -8.53 -27.76 -9.38
C VAL A 276 -9.16 -28.71 -10.39
N GLY A 277 -10.00 -29.63 -9.91
CA GLY A 277 -10.72 -30.55 -10.80
C GLY A 277 -11.53 -29.80 -11.86
N PRO A 278 -11.81 -30.41 -13.03
CA PRO A 278 -12.50 -29.77 -14.15
C PRO A 278 -13.95 -29.35 -13.83
N ASP A 279 -14.56 -29.96 -12.82
CA ASP A 279 -15.80 -29.47 -12.22
C ASP A 279 -15.45 -28.58 -11.03
N GLU A 280 -15.89 -27.32 -11.02
CA GLU A 280 -15.72 -26.36 -9.92
C GLU A 280 -16.21 -26.89 -8.54
N ASN A 281 -16.93 -28.01 -8.51
CA ASN A 281 -17.41 -28.69 -7.30
C ASN A 281 -16.65 -29.99 -6.94
N SER A 282 -15.68 -30.44 -7.72
CA SER A 282 -15.06 -31.79 -7.58
C SER A 282 -13.87 -31.85 -6.63
N GLY A 283 -13.31 -30.71 -6.22
CA GLY A 283 -12.15 -30.65 -5.32
C GLY A 283 -12.50 -30.71 -3.84
N VAL A 284 -13.78 -30.63 -3.48
CA VAL A 284 -14.26 -30.53 -2.11
C VAL A 284 -14.77 -31.90 -1.66
N ASP A 285 -14.21 -32.47 -0.60
CA ASP A 285 -14.80 -33.68 -0.02
C ASP A 285 -16.23 -33.39 0.46
N ALA A 286 -16.99 -34.44 0.80
CA ALA A 286 -18.39 -34.31 1.22
C ALA A 286 -18.60 -33.40 2.47
N GLU A 287 -17.51 -32.97 3.13
CA GLU A 287 -17.50 -32.14 4.32
C GLU A 287 -16.96 -30.72 4.07
N GLY A 288 -16.64 -30.35 2.82
CA GLY A 288 -16.13 -29.01 2.53
C GLY A 288 -14.59 -28.88 2.55
N ARG A 289 -13.84 -29.95 2.77
CA ARG A 289 -12.40 -29.93 3.10
C ARG A 289 -11.50 -30.25 1.90
N GLY A 290 -11.81 -29.64 0.77
CA GLY A 290 -10.96 -29.66 -0.41
C GLY A 290 -9.73 -28.76 -0.27
N PHE A 291 -8.57 -29.20 -0.75
CA PHE A 291 -7.47 -28.29 -1.00
C PHE A 291 -7.78 -27.49 -2.27
N GLU A 292 -8.24 -26.25 -2.11
CA GLU A 292 -8.37 -25.29 -3.21
C GLU A 292 -7.19 -24.31 -3.16
N PRO A 293 -6.18 -24.44 -4.04
CA PRO A 293 -5.03 -23.54 -4.03
C PRO A 293 -5.47 -22.10 -4.32
N ASN A 294 -4.83 -21.15 -3.65
CA ASN A 294 -5.15 -19.73 -3.82
C ASN A 294 -4.69 -19.16 -5.16
N SER A 295 -3.51 -19.57 -5.66
CA SER A 295 -3.05 -19.27 -7.02
C SER A 295 -2.19 -20.37 -7.60
N HIS A 296 -1.86 -20.25 -8.89
CA HIS A 296 -0.94 -21.14 -9.60
C HIS A 296 0.55 -20.83 -9.30
N HIS A 297 0.83 -19.77 -8.52
CA HIS A 297 2.17 -19.36 -8.14
C HIS A 297 2.67 -20.11 -6.89
N TYR A 298 3.97 -20.00 -6.58
CA TYR A 298 4.45 -20.32 -5.25
C TYR A 298 3.99 -19.22 -4.31
N GLU A 299 3.35 -19.61 -3.22
CA GLU A 299 2.79 -18.69 -2.25
C GLU A 299 3.21 -19.08 -0.84
N ILE A 300 3.61 -18.08 -0.06
CA ILE A 300 3.79 -18.20 1.38
C ILE A 300 2.96 -17.14 2.10
N LEU A 301 2.09 -17.61 3.00
CA LEU A 301 1.39 -16.75 3.95
C LEU A 301 2.20 -16.68 5.25
N VAL A 302 2.88 -15.56 5.49
CA VAL A 302 3.71 -15.32 6.67
C VAL A 302 2.87 -14.68 7.78
N ILE A 303 2.70 -15.40 8.89
CA ILE A 303 1.95 -14.92 10.07
C ILE A 303 2.87 -14.26 11.10
N SER A 304 4.11 -14.73 11.18
CA SER A 304 5.15 -14.18 12.04
C SER A 304 6.52 -14.57 11.50
N PRO A 305 7.63 -14.06 12.07
CA PRO A 305 8.98 -14.43 11.65
C PRO A 305 9.30 -15.93 11.70
N THR A 306 8.46 -16.73 12.39
CA THR A 306 8.68 -18.18 12.58
C THR A 306 7.46 -19.04 12.23
N LEU A 307 6.37 -18.44 11.74
CA LEU A 307 5.13 -19.16 11.42
C LEU A 307 4.62 -18.74 10.05
N ALA A 308 4.46 -19.70 9.15
CA ALA A 308 3.91 -19.47 7.82
C ALA A 308 3.20 -20.69 7.24
N ALA A 309 2.25 -20.44 6.34
CA ALA A 309 1.61 -21.45 5.52
C ALA A 309 2.27 -21.50 4.13
N LEU A 310 2.71 -22.69 3.69
CA LEU A 310 3.15 -22.94 2.32
C LEU A 310 1.92 -23.24 1.46
N HIS A 311 1.84 -22.70 0.24
CA HIS A 311 0.70 -22.87 -0.66
C HIS A 311 -0.66 -22.73 0.05
N PRO A 312 -0.94 -21.58 0.70
CA PRO A 312 -2.18 -21.39 1.43
C PRO A 312 -3.40 -21.60 0.50
N THR A 313 -4.47 -22.17 1.03
CA THR A 313 -5.74 -22.30 0.29
C THR A 313 -6.46 -20.95 0.19
N LYS A 314 -7.42 -20.83 -0.73
CA LYS A 314 -8.30 -19.66 -0.79
C LYS A 314 -8.97 -19.40 0.57
N ALA A 315 -9.40 -20.44 1.28
CA ALA A 315 -10.00 -20.31 2.61
C ALA A 315 -9.04 -19.71 3.64
N LEU A 316 -7.76 -20.10 3.62
CA LEU A 316 -6.76 -19.58 4.55
C LEU A 316 -6.41 -18.11 4.26
N VAL A 317 -6.35 -17.74 2.98
CA VAL A 317 -6.10 -16.36 2.51
C VAL A 317 -7.33 -15.47 2.66
N HIS A 318 -8.55 -16.01 2.53
CA HIS A 318 -9.79 -15.24 2.66
C HIS A 318 -9.95 -14.58 4.04
N ILE A 319 -9.19 -15.01 5.04
CA ILE A 319 -9.21 -14.40 6.38
C ILE A 319 -8.32 -13.15 6.46
N LEU A 320 -7.39 -12.95 5.52
CA LEU A 320 -6.62 -11.72 5.43
C LEU A 320 -7.59 -10.53 5.25
N GLY A 321 -7.47 -9.54 6.13
CA GLY A 321 -8.38 -8.40 6.20
C GLY A 321 -9.76 -8.68 6.81
N ASN A 322 -10.16 -9.94 7.00
CA ASN A 322 -11.53 -10.31 7.40
C ASN A 322 -11.67 -10.85 8.84
N GLY A 323 -10.58 -11.19 9.52
CA GLY A 323 -10.67 -11.76 10.87
C GLY A 323 -9.41 -11.57 11.70
N ARG A 324 -9.61 -11.45 13.02
CA ARG A 324 -8.52 -11.56 13.99
C ARG A 324 -8.42 -13.02 14.41
N ARG A 325 -7.27 -13.62 14.14
CA ARG A 325 -6.85 -14.90 14.71
C ARG A 325 -5.66 -14.64 15.62
N THR A 326 -5.70 -15.25 16.79
CA THR A 326 -4.53 -15.37 17.65
C THR A 326 -3.45 -16.20 16.95
N ILE A 327 -2.21 -16.06 17.42
CA ILE A 327 -1.10 -16.86 16.91
C ILE A 327 -1.35 -18.38 17.08
N ASP A 328 -2.03 -18.80 18.15
CA ASP A 328 -2.31 -20.22 18.38
C ASP A 328 -3.41 -20.75 17.46
N GLU A 329 -4.45 -19.97 17.17
CA GLU A 329 -5.43 -20.32 16.13
C GLU A 329 -4.76 -20.45 14.75
N TRP A 330 -3.86 -19.52 14.40
CA TRP A 330 -3.08 -19.63 13.16
C TRP A 330 -2.23 -20.90 13.11
N LYS A 331 -1.57 -21.29 14.21
CA LYS A 331 -0.78 -22.53 14.26
C LYS A 331 -1.64 -23.76 13.99
N VAL A 332 -2.81 -23.86 14.63
CA VAL A 332 -3.73 -24.99 14.45
C VAL A 332 -4.14 -25.10 12.98
N GLU A 333 -4.56 -23.99 12.38
CA GLU A 333 -5.03 -23.92 11.00
C GLU A 333 -3.92 -24.25 9.99
N ILE A 334 -2.71 -23.72 10.22
CA ILE A 334 -1.54 -24.00 9.38
C ILE A 334 -1.11 -25.46 9.49
N ASN A 335 -1.12 -26.05 10.69
CA ASN A 335 -0.77 -27.46 10.88
C ASN A 335 -1.78 -28.38 10.18
N ASN A 336 -3.08 -28.09 10.31
CA ASN A 336 -4.13 -28.82 9.62
C ASN A 336 -3.95 -28.73 8.11
N HIS A 337 -3.66 -27.53 7.60
CA HIS A 337 -3.36 -27.29 6.18
C HIS A 337 -2.12 -28.08 5.71
N HIS A 338 -0.99 -28.00 6.42
CA HIS A 338 0.25 -28.70 6.05
C HIS A 338 0.10 -30.21 6.05
N ALA A 339 -0.74 -30.77 6.93
CA ALA A 339 -1.03 -32.21 6.93
C ALA A 339 -1.68 -32.69 5.61
N THR A 340 -2.29 -31.79 4.83
CA THR A 340 -2.90 -32.10 3.52
C THR A 340 -1.96 -31.84 2.34
N LEU A 341 -0.84 -31.14 2.56
CA LEU A 341 0.11 -30.81 1.50
C LEU A 341 0.97 -32.02 1.15
N ARG A 342 1.15 -32.25 -0.15
CA ARG A 342 2.08 -33.27 -0.66
C ARG A 342 3.53 -32.85 -0.52
N LYS A 343 4.39 -33.79 -0.15
CA LYS A 343 5.82 -33.54 0.04
C LYS A 343 6.51 -33.12 -1.26
N SER A 344 6.13 -33.69 -2.41
CA SER A 344 6.64 -33.25 -3.73
C SER A 344 6.41 -31.77 -4.00
N HIS A 345 5.21 -31.25 -3.74
CA HIS A 345 4.88 -29.83 -3.90
C HIS A 345 5.69 -28.95 -2.96
N VAL A 346 5.80 -29.35 -1.70
CA VAL A 346 6.58 -28.61 -0.70
C VAL A 346 8.07 -28.59 -1.08
N ASN A 347 8.60 -29.69 -1.61
CA ASN A 347 9.98 -29.75 -2.09
C ASN A 347 10.20 -28.82 -3.30
N ALA A 348 9.27 -28.77 -4.25
CA ALA A 348 9.37 -27.85 -5.39
C ALA A 348 9.42 -26.37 -4.93
N MET A 349 8.57 -25.99 -3.99
CA MET A 349 8.59 -24.65 -3.39
C MET A 349 9.89 -24.38 -2.61
N HIS A 350 10.39 -25.37 -1.85
CA HIS A 350 11.67 -25.27 -1.14
C HIS A 350 12.83 -25.02 -2.10
N ASP A 351 12.91 -25.81 -3.17
CA ASP A 351 14.00 -25.75 -4.14
C ASP A 351 13.96 -24.42 -4.91
N SER A 352 12.76 -23.97 -5.30
CA SER A 352 12.53 -22.66 -5.90
C SER A 352 12.97 -21.52 -4.98
N ALA A 353 12.52 -21.52 -3.72
CA ALA A 353 12.89 -20.48 -2.76
C ALA A 353 14.40 -20.44 -2.49
N LEU A 354 15.04 -21.61 -2.42
CA LEU A 354 16.48 -21.73 -2.22
C LEU A 354 17.25 -21.23 -3.44
N ALA A 355 16.81 -21.57 -4.66
CA ALA A 355 17.40 -21.08 -5.90
C ALA A 355 17.37 -19.55 -5.96
N VAL A 356 16.19 -18.94 -5.78
CA VAL A 356 16.03 -17.48 -5.74
C VAL A 356 16.95 -16.86 -4.70
N LEU A 357 16.98 -17.37 -3.47
CA LEU A 357 17.88 -16.84 -2.42
C LEU A 357 19.37 -16.94 -2.80
N SER A 358 19.77 -17.99 -3.50
CA SER A 358 21.17 -18.24 -3.87
C SER A 358 21.65 -17.37 -5.03
N GLU A 359 20.73 -16.90 -5.88
CA GLU A 359 21.02 -16.06 -7.04
C GLU A 359 21.09 -14.56 -6.68
N LEU A 360 20.56 -14.16 -5.50
CA LEU A 360 20.53 -12.76 -5.10
C LEU A 360 21.93 -12.24 -4.75
N PRO A 361 22.33 -11.04 -5.26
CA PRO A 361 23.65 -10.46 -5.02
C PRO A 361 24.01 -10.17 -3.57
N THR A 362 23.01 -9.99 -2.69
CA THR A 362 23.24 -9.71 -1.27
C THR A 362 22.48 -10.69 -0.38
N THR A 363 23.04 -10.98 0.78
CA THR A 363 22.42 -11.84 1.79
C THR A 363 21.50 -11.03 2.71
N ILE A 364 20.59 -11.72 3.43
CA ILE A 364 19.77 -11.12 4.50
C ILE A 364 20.65 -10.37 5.51
N LYS A 365 21.79 -10.98 5.90
CA LYS A 365 22.69 -10.43 6.90
C LYS A 365 23.36 -9.14 6.42
N GLU A 366 23.75 -9.07 5.14
CA GLU A 366 24.34 -7.86 4.55
C GLU A 366 23.32 -6.74 4.43
N ASP A 367 22.11 -7.04 3.96
CA ASP A 367 21.02 -6.07 3.85
C ASP A 367 20.69 -5.46 5.22
N GLU A 368 20.53 -6.31 6.24
CA GLU A 368 20.11 -5.90 7.59
C GLU A 368 21.20 -5.17 8.37
N ASN A 369 22.45 -5.64 8.32
CA ASN A 369 23.51 -5.14 9.20
C ASN A 369 24.42 -4.09 8.54
N THR A 370 24.47 -4.04 7.20
CA THR A 370 25.41 -3.19 6.48
C THR A 370 24.69 -2.22 5.56
N ILE A 371 23.93 -2.71 4.58
CA ILE A 371 23.42 -1.89 3.48
C ILE A 371 22.32 -0.94 3.98
N LEU A 372 21.26 -1.48 4.58
CA LEU A 372 20.12 -0.67 5.04
C LEU A 372 20.53 0.36 6.11
N PRO A 373 21.32 0.01 7.16
CA PRO A 373 21.80 1.01 8.12
C PRO A 373 22.66 2.10 7.48
N ASN A 374 23.49 1.75 6.48
CA ASN A 374 24.32 2.72 5.78
C ASN A 374 23.48 3.69 4.94
N GLU A 375 22.52 3.20 4.16
CA GLU A 375 21.63 4.05 3.37
C GLU A 375 20.79 4.97 4.26
N ARG A 376 20.20 4.44 5.34
CA ARG A 376 19.48 5.26 6.34
C ARG A 376 20.38 6.34 6.94
N ARG A 377 21.63 6.02 7.28
CA ARG A 377 22.60 6.99 7.79
C ARG A 377 22.91 8.08 6.76
N LEU A 378 23.07 7.73 5.49
CA LEU A 378 23.31 8.69 4.41
C LEU A 378 22.10 9.60 4.19
N PHE A 379 20.90 9.02 4.14
CA PHE A 379 19.65 9.76 4.03
C PHE A 379 19.47 10.75 5.19
N GLU A 380 19.68 10.31 6.43
CA GLU A 380 19.59 11.19 7.61
C GLU A 380 20.64 12.30 7.61
N LYS A 381 21.84 12.08 7.04
CA LYS A 381 22.84 13.15 6.87
C LYS A 381 22.37 14.23 5.90
N VAL A 382 21.72 13.86 4.79
CA VAL A 382 21.17 14.81 3.82
C VAL A 382 20.00 15.57 4.44
N LYS A 383 19.10 14.85 5.09
CA LYS A 383 17.94 15.38 5.80
C LYS A 383 18.30 16.40 6.89
N LYS A 384 19.37 16.16 7.66
CA LYS A 384 19.87 17.11 8.66
C LYS A 384 20.35 18.44 8.08
N LYS A 385 20.61 18.50 6.77
CA LYS A 385 20.93 19.74 6.05
C LYS A 385 19.70 20.45 5.49
N GLY A 386 18.49 20.00 5.83
CA GLY A 386 17.24 20.56 5.30
C GLY A 386 16.89 20.07 3.88
N ARG A 387 17.73 19.23 3.27
CA ARG A 387 17.50 18.69 1.92
C ARG A 387 16.77 17.35 2.01
N VAL A 388 15.85 17.10 1.08
CA VAL A 388 15.16 15.79 0.95
C VAL A 388 15.67 15.12 -0.32
N ASP A 389 16.33 13.97 -0.17
CA ASP A 389 16.78 13.15 -1.29
C ASP A 389 15.78 12.01 -1.50
N GLN A 390 14.82 12.24 -2.39
CA GLN A 390 13.75 11.28 -2.68
C GLN A 390 14.30 9.97 -3.25
N SER A 391 15.33 10.04 -4.11
CA SER A 391 15.96 8.85 -4.68
C SER A 391 16.56 7.95 -3.58
N LYS A 392 17.14 8.53 -2.53
CA LYS A 392 17.59 7.77 -1.35
C LYS A 392 16.45 7.18 -0.54
N ALA A 393 15.32 7.88 -0.39
CA ALA A 393 14.15 7.34 0.31
C ALA A 393 13.59 6.11 -0.42
N ASP A 394 13.44 6.20 -1.74
CA ASP A 394 12.96 5.10 -2.58
C ASP A 394 13.95 3.93 -2.59
N THR A 395 15.26 4.23 -2.59
CA THR A 395 16.32 3.21 -2.44
C THR A 395 16.17 2.45 -1.12
N ILE A 396 15.96 3.15 0.00
CA ILE A 396 15.74 2.53 1.31
C ILE A 396 14.51 1.64 1.29
N GLN A 397 13.40 2.12 0.70
CA GLN A 397 12.15 1.39 0.56
C GLN A 397 12.32 0.10 -0.27
N ALA A 398 13.05 0.16 -1.40
CA ALA A 398 13.38 -1.02 -2.21
C ALA A 398 14.20 -2.06 -1.42
N ILE A 399 15.19 -1.61 -0.64
CA ILE A 399 16.02 -2.49 0.20
C ILE A 399 15.20 -3.14 1.32
N GLU A 400 14.29 -2.39 1.94
CA GLU A 400 13.38 -2.91 2.97
C GLU A 400 12.45 -3.98 2.40
N TYR A 401 11.87 -3.73 1.24
CA TYR A 401 11.08 -4.70 0.49
C TYR A 401 11.88 -5.97 0.18
N ARG A 402 13.06 -5.81 -0.43
CA ARG A 402 13.98 -6.92 -0.73
C ARG A 402 14.31 -7.75 0.50
N LEU A 403 14.61 -7.09 1.62
CA LEU A 403 14.92 -7.76 2.88
C LEU A 403 13.73 -8.57 3.40
N ALA A 404 12.51 -8.02 3.35
CA ALA A 404 11.30 -8.71 3.75
C ALA A 404 11.03 -9.94 2.87
N PHE A 405 11.14 -9.79 1.55
CA PHE A 405 10.99 -10.88 0.59
C PHE A 405 12.00 -12.02 0.86
N LYS A 406 13.29 -11.68 1.05
CA LYS A 406 14.33 -12.67 1.40
C LYS A 406 14.02 -13.42 2.69
N LYS A 407 13.50 -12.72 3.71
CA LYS A 407 13.08 -13.33 4.97
C LYS A 407 11.90 -14.29 4.77
N ALA A 408 10.93 -13.94 3.91
CA ALA A 408 9.82 -14.81 3.56
C ALA A 408 10.30 -16.08 2.83
N LEU A 409 11.19 -15.95 1.84
CA LEU A 409 11.79 -17.11 1.15
C LEU A 409 12.57 -18.01 2.13
N LYS A 410 13.33 -17.42 3.05
CA LYS A 410 14.08 -18.19 4.05
C LYS A 410 13.14 -18.96 4.98
N LEU A 411 12.05 -18.33 5.39
CA LEU A 411 11.02 -18.98 6.20
C LEU A 411 10.33 -20.12 5.43
N ALA A 412 10.07 -19.94 4.13
CA ALA A 412 9.54 -21.00 3.27
C ALA A 412 10.44 -22.25 3.30
N VAL A 413 11.75 -22.05 3.11
CA VAL A 413 12.76 -23.12 3.18
C VAL A 413 12.76 -23.80 4.55
N ASP A 414 12.69 -23.05 5.63
CA ASP A 414 12.74 -23.60 7.00
C ASP A 414 11.47 -24.40 7.34
N VAL A 415 10.30 -23.91 6.96
CA VAL A 415 9.01 -24.60 7.15
C VAL A 415 8.98 -25.88 6.30
N ALA A 416 9.41 -25.84 5.05
CA ALA A 416 9.43 -27.00 4.16
C ALA A 416 10.35 -28.14 4.66
N ARG A 417 11.44 -27.79 5.37
CA ARG A 417 12.37 -28.75 5.96
C ARG A 417 11.87 -29.36 7.26
N SER A 418 11.19 -28.57 8.10
CA SER A 418 10.79 -28.97 9.44
C SER A 418 9.38 -29.54 9.53
N GLY A 419 8.51 -29.21 8.56
CA GLY A 419 7.12 -29.63 8.54
C GLY A 419 6.92 -31.12 8.23
N GLN A 420 5.81 -31.65 8.73
CA GLN A 420 5.29 -32.97 8.37
C GLN A 420 4.29 -32.79 7.22
N PHE A 421 4.49 -33.53 6.14
CA PHE A 421 3.71 -33.41 4.90
C PHE A 421 3.34 -34.81 4.41
N TYR A 422 2.27 -34.90 3.64
CA TYR A 422 1.76 -36.14 3.07
C TYR A 422 2.76 -36.73 2.05
N LEU A 423 3.12 -38.01 2.16
CA LEU A 423 4.04 -38.65 1.22
C LEU A 423 3.30 -39.05 -0.05
N ASP A 424 3.93 -38.85 -1.21
CA ASP A 424 3.30 -39.18 -2.51
C ASP A 424 3.06 -40.69 -2.70
N SER A 425 3.75 -41.55 -1.94
CA SER A 425 3.60 -43.00 -1.98
C SER A 425 2.33 -43.52 -1.30
N ASP A 426 1.69 -42.71 -0.46
CA ASP A 426 0.62 -43.16 0.43
C ASP A 426 -0.76 -43.24 -0.28
N GLU A 427 -0.77 -43.16 -1.61
CA GLU A 427 -1.96 -43.28 -2.48
C GLU A 427 -1.99 -44.53 -3.35
N LEU A 428 -0.93 -45.37 -3.34
CA LEU A 428 -0.86 -46.59 -4.14
C LEU A 428 -1.42 -47.82 -3.41
#